data_AF-F7RJ50-F1
#
_entry.id   AF-F7RJ50-F1
#
_cell.length_a   1.000
_cell.length_b   1.000
_cell.length_c   1.000
_cell.angle_alpha   90.00
_cell.angle_beta   90.00
_cell.angle_gamma   90.00
#
_symmetry.space_group_name_H-M   'P 1'
#
loop_
_entity.id
_entity.type
_entity.pdbx_description
1 polymer ?
#
loop_
_entity_poly.entity_id
_entity_poly.type
_entity_poly.pdbx_seq_one_letter_code
_entity_poly.pdbx_strand_id
1 'polypeptide(L)'
;MASSYAADVSELPITLQALLERSGRDNLIDLVQQGTANQSLLFQSGSNNDAYVTQVGMDNSAFVTQIGSDNEVQLLQVGTQNTASITQIGNNNLVQLNQLGSGNFSIEQIADGAAITITQY
;
A
#
# COMPACT_ATOMS: atom_id res chain seq x y z
N MET A 1 10.92 -0.17 -44.56
CA MET A 1 11.47 0.82 -43.62
C MET A 1 10.45 1.04 -42.50
N ALA A 2 10.43 0.14 -41.51
CA ALA A 2 9.56 0.27 -40.34
C ALA A 2 10.46 0.65 -39.16
N SER A 3 10.26 1.85 -38.64
CA SER A 3 10.97 2.41 -37.49
C SER A 3 10.59 1.61 -36.24
N SER A 4 11.61 1.07 -35.56
CA SER A 4 11.48 0.29 -34.34
C SER A 4 11.13 1.19 -33.17
N TYR A 5 9.97 0.96 -32.56
CA TYR A 5 9.56 1.55 -31.30
C TYR A 5 10.42 0.94 -30.18
N ALA A 6 11.54 1.59 -29.86
CA ALA A 6 12.34 1.26 -28.70
C ALA A 6 11.73 2.01 -27.49
N ALA A 7 10.72 1.40 -26.87
CA ALA A 7 10.37 1.75 -25.50
C ALA A 7 11.48 1.18 -24.62
N ASP A 8 12.27 2.09 -24.05
CA ASP A 8 13.32 1.84 -23.07
C ASP A 8 12.74 1.02 -21.90
N VAL A 9 13.21 -0.22 -21.74
CA VAL A 9 12.83 -1.16 -20.69
C VAL A 9 13.77 -1.06 -19.49
N SER A 10 14.21 0.14 -19.12
CA SER A 10 15.03 0.38 -17.93
C SER A 10 14.25 0.27 -16.60
N GLU A 11 13.20 -0.54 -16.56
CA GLU A 11 12.42 -0.84 -15.37
C GLU A 11 12.83 -2.24 -14.89
N LEU A 12 13.66 -2.27 -13.85
CA LEU A 12 14.03 -3.49 -13.11
C LEU A 12 12.77 -4.29 -12.75
N PRO A 13 12.85 -5.63 -12.63
CA PRO A 13 11.67 -6.49 -12.49
C PRO A 13 10.90 -6.15 -11.21
N ILE A 14 9.76 -5.48 -11.37
CA ILE A 14 8.78 -5.22 -10.30
C ILE A 14 8.08 -6.55 -10.02
N THR A 15 8.42 -7.23 -8.92
CA THR A 15 7.61 -8.33 -8.41
C THR A 15 6.40 -7.78 -7.67
N LEU A 16 5.38 -7.40 -8.43
CA LEU A 16 4.05 -7.12 -7.90
C LEU A 16 3.37 -8.44 -7.53
N GLN A 17 3.39 -8.83 -6.25
CA GLN A 17 2.54 -9.91 -5.73
C GLN A 17 1.28 -9.31 -5.09
N ALA A 18 0.36 -8.81 -5.92
CA ALA A 18 -0.99 -8.49 -5.48
C ALA A 18 -1.81 -9.79 -5.40
N LEU A 19 -1.90 -10.40 -4.21
CA LEU A 19 -2.80 -11.52 -3.97
C LEU A 19 -4.24 -11.00 -3.81
N LEU A 20 -4.93 -10.81 -4.93
CA LEU A 20 -6.35 -10.44 -4.98
C LEU A 20 -7.24 -11.65 -4.66
N GLU A 21 -7.51 -11.93 -3.38
CA GLU A 21 -8.60 -12.84 -3.01
C GLU A 21 -9.96 -12.12 -3.13
N ARG A 22 -10.53 -12.10 -4.36
CA ARG A 22 -11.89 -11.56 -4.60
C ARG A 22 -12.95 -12.42 -3.89
N SER A 23 -13.31 -12.06 -2.66
CA SER A 23 -14.49 -12.60 -1.98
C SER A 23 -15.48 -11.53 -1.47
N GLY A 24 -15.33 -10.26 -1.86
CA GLY A 24 -16.37 -9.26 -1.59
C GLY A 24 -16.51 -8.25 -2.70
N ARG A 25 -17.72 -7.73 -2.83
CA ARG A 25 -18.07 -6.69 -3.80
C ARG A 25 -17.23 -5.45 -3.49
N ASP A 26 -16.52 -4.97 -4.51
CA ASP A 26 -15.89 -3.65 -4.60
C ASP A 26 -14.71 -3.33 -3.67
N ASN A 27 -13.82 -4.29 -3.38
CA ASN A 27 -12.51 -3.95 -2.80
C ASN A 27 -11.59 -3.31 -3.87
N LEU A 28 -10.91 -2.21 -3.52
CA LEU A 28 -9.95 -1.51 -4.37
C LEU A 28 -8.54 -1.55 -3.78
N ILE A 29 -7.56 -1.85 -4.64
CA ILE A 29 -6.14 -1.68 -4.37
C ILE A 29 -5.57 -0.76 -5.44
N ASP A 30 -5.02 0.38 -5.00
CA ASP A 30 -4.22 1.27 -5.83
C ASP A 30 -2.80 1.34 -5.24
N LEU A 31 -1.82 0.96 -6.06
CA LEU A 31 -0.42 0.89 -5.68
C LEU A 31 0.44 1.58 -6.72
N VAL A 32 1.16 2.61 -6.26
CA VAL A 32 2.15 3.34 -7.05
C VAL A 32 3.52 3.15 -6.41
N GLN A 33 4.46 2.56 -7.15
CA GLN A 33 5.85 2.42 -6.73
C GLN A 33 6.75 3.16 -7.71
N GLN A 34 7.58 4.06 -7.20
CA GLN A 34 8.58 4.81 -7.96
C GLN A 34 9.95 4.63 -7.29
N GLY A 35 10.92 4.14 -8.04
CA GLY A 35 12.28 3.87 -7.55
C GLY A 35 12.61 2.37 -7.54
N THR A 36 13.57 1.96 -6.73
CA THR A 36 14.18 0.62 -6.85
C THR A 36 13.95 -0.24 -5.61
N ALA A 37 13.64 -1.53 -5.81
CA ALA A 37 13.51 -2.54 -4.76
C ALA A 37 12.43 -2.24 -3.68
N ASN A 38 11.43 -1.42 -4.01
CA ASN A 38 10.26 -1.26 -3.15
C ASN A 38 9.40 -2.54 -3.17
N GLN A 39 8.87 -2.94 -2.02
CA GLN A 39 8.04 -4.12 -1.83
C GLN A 39 6.69 -3.71 -1.28
N SER A 40 5.64 -4.38 -1.76
CA SER A 40 4.30 -4.19 -1.23
C SER A 40 3.51 -5.49 -1.25
N LEU A 41 2.75 -5.73 -0.19
CA LEU A 41 1.83 -6.84 -0.05
C LEU A 41 0.53 -6.34 0.56
N LEU A 42 -0.54 -6.43 -0.21
CA LEU A 42 -1.86 -5.93 0.16
C LEU A 42 -2.85 -7.09 0.17
N PHE A 43 -3.59 -7.24 1.27
CA PHE A 43 -4.60 -8.26 1.47
C PHE A 43 -5.89 -7.59 1.95
N GLN A 44 -7.01 -7.91 1.29
CA GLN A 44 -8.33 -7.38 1.62
C GLN A 44 -9.34 -8.52 1.68
N SER A 45 -10.11 -8.60 2.77
CA SER A 45 -11.17 -9.57 2.97
C SER A 45 -12.43 -8.87 3.47
N GLY A 46 -13.57 -9.16 2.84
CA GLY A 46 -14.83 -8.42 3.01
C GLY A 46 -15.11 -7.50 1.82
N SER A 47 -15.88 -6.42 2.00
CA SER A 47 -16.40 -5.56 0.90
C SER A 47 -16.04 -4.10 1.06
N ASN A 48 -15.92 -3.36 -0.04
CA ASN A 48 -15.63 -1.91 -0.06
C ASN A 48 -14.38 -1.51 0.76
N ASN A 49 -13.36 -2.37 0.82
CA ASN A 49 -12.09 -1.97 1.43
C ASN A 49 -11.22 -1.31 0.37
N ASP A 50 -10.63 -0.17 0.72
CA ASP A 50 -9.78 0.62 -0.14
C ASP A 50 -8.36 0.70 0.44
N ALA A 51 -7.36 0.41 -0.38
CA ALA A 51 -5.95 0.58 -0.02
C ALA A 51 -5.22 1.37 -1.11
N TYR A 52 -4.79 2.58 -0.76
CA TYR A 52 -3.98 3.47 -1.59
C TYR A 52 -2.56 3.51 -1.04
N VAL A 53 -1.59 2.95 -1.75
CA VAL A 53 -0.20 2.87 -1.33
C VAL A 53 0.70 3.54 -2.37
N THR A 54 1.45 4.56 -1.96
CA THR A 54 2.46 5.24 -2.78
C THR A 54 3.82 5.10 -2.13
N GLN A 55 4.79 4.49 -2.82
CA GLN A 55 6.17 4.34 -2.38
C GLN A 55 7.11 5.05 -3.35
N VAL A 56 7.87 6.02 -2.88
CA VAL A 56 8.85 6.78 -3.67
C VAL A 56 10.22 6.64 -3.02
N GLY A 57 11.19 6.09 -3.75
CA GLY A 57 12.57 5.93 -3.30
C GLY A 57 13.05 4.48 -3.34
N MET A 58 13.83 4.04 -2.34
CA MET A 58 14.56 2.77 -2.38
C MET A 58 14.28 1.90 -1.17
N ASP A 59 14.10 0.59 -1.38
CA ASP A 59 13.93 -0.41 -0.31
C ASP A 59 12.78 -0.12 0.67
N ASN A 60 11.72 0.58 0.23
CA ASN A 60 10.54 0.78 1.05
C ASN A 60 9.64 -0.47 1.02
N SER A 61 9.06 -0.84 2.15
CA SER A 61 8.19 -2.01 2.31
C SER A 61 6.83 -1.61 2.89
N ALA A 62 5.76 -2.09 2.28
CA ALA A 62 4.38 -1.83 2.70
C ALA A 62 3.57 -3.12 2.81
N PHE A 63 3.07 -3.44 4.00
CA PHE A 63 2.21 -4.58 4.28
C PHE A 63 0.85 -4.06 4.75
N VAL A 64 -0.22 -4.31 4.00
CA VAL A 64 -1.57 -3.85 4.35
C VAL A 64 -2.51 -5.04 4.41
N THR A 65 -3.26 -5.16 5.50
CA THR A 65 -4.31 -6.17 5.70
C THR A 65 -5.59 -5.48 6.16
N GLN A 66 -6.67 -5.60 5.39
CA GLN A 66 -8.00 -5.08 5.74
C GLN A 66 -8.99 -6.23 5.82
N ILE A 67 -9.66 -6.37 6.96
CA ILE A 67 -10.66 -7.40 7.22
C ILE A 67 -11.93 -6.75 7.74
N GLY A 68 -13.00 -6.80 6.95
CA GLY A 68 -14.31 -6.21 7.27
C GLY A 68 -14.86 -5.39 6.10
N SER A 69 -15.60 -4.32 6.38
CA SER A 69 -16.20 -3.48 5.34
C SER A 69 -15.88 -2.00 5.49
N ASP A 70 -15.80 -1.30 4.36
CA ASP A 70 -15.62 0.16 4.31
C ASP A 70 -14.34 0.63 5.06
N ASN A 71 -13.29 -0.19 5.09
CA ASN A 71 -12.01 0.20 5.66
C ASN A 71 -11.15 0.88 4.60
N GLU A 72 -10.41 1.91 5.00
CA GLU A 72 -9.55 2.69 4.11
C GLU A 72 -8.13 2.82 4.68
N VAL A 73 -7.14 2.53 3.84
CA VAL A 73 -5.71 2.80 4.10
C VAL A 73 -5.17 3.75 3.04
N GLN A 74 -4.54 4.84 3.51
CA GLN A 74 -3.74 5.73 2.68
C GLN A 74 -2.30 5.75 3.22
N LEU A 75 -1.37 5.19 2.45
CA LEU A 75 0.03 5.08 2.82
C LEU A 75 0.90 5.82 1.80
N LEU A 76 1.68 6.79 2.26
CA LEU A 76 2.73 7.45 1.49
C LEU A 76 4.08 7.20 2.18
N GLN A 77 5.00 6.56 1.46
CA GLN A 77 6.40 6.38 1.89
C GLN A 77 7.31 7.11 0.91
N VAL A 78 8.08 8.09 1.39
CA VAL A 78 9.05 8.82 0.59
C VAL A 78 10.41 8.78 1.26
N GLY A 79 11.39 8.14 0.63
CA GLY A 79 12.75 8.03 1.18
C GLY A 79 13.31 6.63 1.01
N THR A 80 14.11 6.18 1.99
CA THR A 80 14.77 4.87 1.93
C THR A 80 14.49 4.03 3.15
N GLN A 81 14.33 2.71 2.96
CA GLN A 81 14.14 1.73 4.04
C GLN A 81 12.94 2.04 4.96
N ASN A 82 11.87 2.64 4.41
CA ASN A 82 10.63 2.81 5.18
C ASN A 82 9.86 1.50 5.23
N THR A 83 9.45 1.05 6.42
CA THR A 83 8.57 -0.10 6.58
C THR A 83 7.24 0.32 7.19
N ALA A 84 6.14 -0.07 6.57
CA ALA A 84 4.79 0.11 7.08
C ALA A 84 4.09 -1.24 7.14
N SER A 85 3.56 -1.60 8.31
CA SER A 85 2.64 -2.72 8.48
C SER A 85 1.32 -2.17 9.03
N ILE A 86 0.24 -2.35 8.30
CA ILE A 86 -1.08 -1.79 8.62
C ILE A 86 -2.09 -2.93 8.62
N THR A 87 -2.73 -3.15 9.76
CA THR A 87 -3.82 -4.12 9.92
C THR A 87 -5.07 -3.41 10.40
N GLN A 88 -6.14 -3.45 9.61
CA GLN A 88 -7.47 -2.96 9.99
C GLN A 88 -8.43 -4.14 10.11
N ILE A 89 -9.05 -4.31 11.28
CA ILE A 89 -10.08 -5.31 11.55
C ILE A 89 -11.30 -4.61 12.12
N GLY A 90 -12.44 -4.76 11.46
CA GLY A 90 -13.70 -4.08 11.79
C GLY A 90 -14.26 -3.34 10.58
N ASN A 91 -15.15 -2.37 10.80
CA ASN A 91 -15.79 -1.60 9.74
C ASN A 91 -15.54 -0.10 9.88
N ASN A 92 -15.52 0.62 8.76
CA ASN A 92 -15.38 2.08 8.72
C ASN A 92 -14.08 2.58 9.40
N ASN A 93 -12.99 1.81 9.29
CA ASN A 93 -11.71 2.23 9.83
C ASN A 93 -10.90 3.04 8.82
N LEU A 94 -10.19 4.05 9.29
CA LEU A 94 -9.30 4.87 8.47
C LEU A 94 -7.87 4.88 9.05
N VAL A 95 -6.89 4.53 8.23
CA VAL A 95 -5.47 4.74 8.53
C VAL A 95 -4.86 5.63 7.46
N GLN A 96 -4.27 6.75 7.89
CA GLN A 96 -3.44 7.61 7.05
C GLN A 96 -2.03 7.62 7.60
N LEU A 97 -1.05 7.21 6.80
CA LEU A 97 0.35 7.13 7.20
C LEU A 97 1.24 7.81 6.15
N ASN A 98 1.88 8.90 6.56
CA ASN A 98 2.91 9.59 5.78
C ASN A 98 4.27 9.37 6.44
N GLN A 99 5.15 8.59 5.80
CA GLN A 99 6.51 8.33 6.25
C GLN A 99 7.50 9.02 5.32
N LEU A 100 8.23 10.00 5.83
CA LEU A 100 9.29 10.69 5.11
C LEU A 100 10.65 10.31 5.72
N GLY A 101 11.66 10.06 4.89
CA GLY A 101 12.99 9.68 5.34
C GLY A 101 13.16 8.17 5.50
N SER A 102 13.44 7.73 6.74
CA SER A 102 13.60 6.31 7.10
C SER A 102 12.90 6.04 8.43
N GLY A 103 11.96 5.10 8.46
CA GLY A 103 11.21 4.76 9.66
C GLY A 103 10.44 3.46 9.54
N ASN A 104 10.10 2.87 10.69
CA ASN A 104 9.31 1.64 10.77
C ASN A 104 8.05 1.91 11.59
N PHE A 105 6.89 1.56 11.03
CA PHE A 105 5.60 1.66 11.72
C PHE A 105 4.83 0.36 11.62
N SER A 106 4.19 0.02 12.73
CA SER A 106 3.15 -0.99 12.79
C SER A 106 1.90 -0.33 13.34
N ILE A 107 0.83 -0.35 12.57
CA ILE A 107 -0.48 0.17 12.95
C ILE A 107 -1.42 -1.03 12.98
N GLU A 108 -2.00 -1.28 14.15
CA GLU A 108 -3.03 -2.28 14.34
C GLU A 108 -4.29 -1.59 14.87
N GLN A 109 -5.36 -1.67 14.10
CA GLN A 109 -6.63 -1.04 14.38
C GLN A 109 -7.71 -2.13 14.42
N ILE A 110 -8.16 -2.45 15.64
CA ILE A 110 -9.20 -3.44 15.90
C ILE A 110 -10.38 -2.71 16.56
N ALA A 111 -11.19 -2.06 15.76
CA ALA A 111 -12.34 -1.27 16.18
C ALA A 111 -13.28 -1.04 15.01
N ASP A 112 -14.45 -0.48 15.26
CA ASP A 112 -15.31 0.10 14.22
C ASP A 112 -15.22 1.63 14.29
N GLY A 113 -15.15 2.30 13.15
CA GLY A 113 -15.19 3.77 13.08
C GLY A 113 -13.94 4.47 13.62
N ALA A 114 -12.82 3.76 13.79
CA ALA A 114 -11.61 4.35 14.34
C ALA A 114 -10.79 5.03 13.23
N ALA A 115 -10.09 6.11 13.59
CA ALA A 115 -9.19 6.82 12.68
C ALA A 115 -7.80 6.97 13.32
N ILE A 116 -6.76 6.61 12.57
CA ILE A 116 -5.36 6.81 12.96
C ILE A 116 -4.67 7.59 11.85
N THR A 117 -4.11 8.76 12.20
CA THR A 117 -3.28 9.55 11.31
C THR A 117 -1.89 9.67 11.90
N ILE A 118 -0.87 9.27 11.12
CA ILE A 118 0.52 9.39 11.48
C ILE A 118 1.24 10.14 10.36
N THR A 119 2.02 11.15 10.71
CA THR A 119 2.93 11.83 9.79
C THR A 119 4.28 11.98 10.47
N GLN A 120 5.33 11.46 9.83
CA GLN A 120 6.71 11.53 10.28
C GLN A 120 7.58 12.23 9.24
N TYR A 121 8.53 13.03 9.74
CA TYR A 121 9.56 13.73 8.98
C TYR A 121 10.95 13.15 9.28
#